data_AF-A0A450TE58-F1
#
_entry.id   AF-A0A450TE58-F1
#
_cell.length_a   1.000
_cell.length_b   1.000
_cell.length_c   1.000
_cell.angle_alpha   90.00
_cell.angle_beta   90.00
_cell.angle_gamma   90.00
#
_symmetry.space_group_name_H-M   'P 1'
#
loop_
_entity.id
_entity.type
_entity.pdbx_description
1 polymer ?
#
loop_
_entity_poly.entity_id
_entity_poly.type
_entity_poly.pdbx_seq_one_letter_code
_entity_poly.pdbx_strand_id
1 'polypeptide(L)'
;ADNNLIPWIERELASLSRIQDISGYLTGGFPPLPLQAIFLSHLRQTPSFDYWADWLQDRYNGKPVDPDVLKKSVLLPEEIAAQDPRAINRYLQGLAGGKREAKIKRVRAIFIGNGEAGKTSLIQALDDKEVVGDTEMTCGIAISEWEVPGTDLKAHFWDFGGQVIAHATHQFFLRERCVYVLVLNARSTDSNPNQQAEYWLEFVRAFGNDAPVLLVGNKCDLTPVQLDTHRLRERYANIRDFHGLAATEYRGKFEREFGIFRDAFIAELTGAGEAARLYFSREEFAVIEDLREESRKSAFLEKSAFEGVCQGHGIGEGERRWDFLNLLDQLGEVIHFPALSRAGFREFLLNPRWLTHGVYRLLYSDTLKDAQGVLRWNDVRAILRGTSIEDEQGNVLDYPEDKLNFLVRAMAEFKLCYPAPDRKDTWIVPDLLPSDQPEHIDFDRRGALRFDFRFETFLPRHVLGMFMVEHYRDIHDNRAWQHGVHLASRNWQGTQALVRADYQARILSLAVAGPHVDRYFSV
;
A
#
# COMPACT_ATOMS: atom_id res chain seq x y z
N ALA A 1 43.95 -15.13 -25.45
CA ALA A 1 43.19 -15.69 -24.33
C ALA A 1 44.18 -15.97 -23.21
N ASP A 2 44.36 -15.02 -22.30
CA ASP A 2 45.35 -15.14 -21.23
C ASP A 2 44.90 -16.19 -20.22
N ASN A 3 45.67 -17.28 -20.12
CA ASN A 3 45.50 -18.40 -19.19
C ASN A 3 45.73 -18.02 -17.71
N ASN A 4 45.73 -16.72 -17.37
CA ASN A 4 46.02 -16.24 -16.02
C ASN A 4 44.78 -16.14 -15.12
N LEU A 5 43.56 -16.30 -15.66
CA LEU A 5 42.33 -16.20 -14.87
C LEU A 5 42.14 -17.41 -13.94
N ILE A 6 42.31 -18.64 -14.43
CA ILE A 6 42.15 -19.87 -13.63
C ILE A 6 43.16 -19.93 -12.47
N PRO A 7 44.48 -19.70 -12.68
CA PRO A 7 45.46 -19.66 -11.59
C PRO A 7 45.24 -18.50 -10.60
N TRP A 8 44.51 -17.45 -11.00
CA TRP A 8 44.10 -16.37 -10.09
C TRP A 8 42.89 -16.81 -9.25
N ILE A 9 41.87 -17.41 -9.86
CA ILE A 9 40.69 -17.96 -9.16
C ILE A 9 41.11 -18.99 -8.11
N GLU A 10 42.01 -19.91 -8.47
CA GLU A 10 42.52 -20.93 -7.55
C GLU A 10 43.28 -20.32 -6.35
N ARG A 11 44.05 -19.25 -6.59
CA ARG A 11 44.74 -18.51 -5.51
C ARG A 11 43.77 -17.77 -4.61
N GLU A 12 42.72 -17.18 -5.16
CA GLU A 12 41.71 -16.47 -4.38
C GLU A 12 40.87 -17.43 -3.53
N LEU A 13 40.45 -18.56 -4.10
CA LEU A 13 39.76 -19.62 -3.34
C LEU A 13 40.65 -20.24 -2.25
N ALA A 14 41.94 -20.42 -2.52
CA ALA A 14 42.92 -20.87 -1.53
C ALA A 14 43.18 -19.81 -0.43
N SER A 15 43.04 -18.52 -0.74
CA SER A 15 43.09 -17.42 0.22
C SER A 15 41.85 -17.43 1.11
N LEU A 16 40.66 -17.41 0.50
CA LEU A 16 39.35 -17.44 1.16
C LEU A 16 39.20 -18.63 2.12
N SER A 17 39.65 -19.81 1.72
CA SER A 17 39.59 -21.03 2.56
C SER A 17 40.50 -21.00 3.79
N ARG A 18 41.49 -20.08 3.85
CA ARG A 18 42.37 -19.89 5.01
C ARG A 18 41.89 -18.79 5.96
N ILE A 19 40.91 -17.98 5.54
CA ILE A 19 40.38 -16.88 6.33
C ILE A 19 39.43 -17.46 7.39
N GLN A 20 39.89 -17.50 8.65
CA GLN A 20 39.07 -17.94 9.79
C GLN A 20 38.14 -16.84 10.32
N ASP A 21 38.40 -15.58 9.96
CA ASP A 21 37.61 -14.41 10.36
C ASP A 21 37.28 -13.55 9.13
N ILE A 22 35.98 -13.45 8.81
CA ILE A 22 35.43 -12.65 7.71
C ILE A 22 35.95 -11.21 7.75
N SER A 23 36.24 -10.67 8.94
CA SER A 23 36.79 -9.33 9.12
C SER A 23 38.13 -9.15 8.39
N GLY A 24 38.97 -10.18 8.32
CA GLY A 24 40.22 -10.18 7.57
C GLY A 24 40.02 -10.14 6.05
N TYR A 25 38.95 -10.74 5.54
CA TYR A 25 38.58 -10.63 4.13
C TYR A 25 38.02 -9.26 3.76
N LEU A 26 37.26 -8.63 4.66
CA LEU A 26 36.66 -7.31 4.44
C LEU A 26 37.68 -6.17 4.54
N THR A 27 38.75 -6.36 5.30
CA THR A 27 39.82 -5.38 5.50
C THR A 27 41.04 -5.59 4.59
N GLY A 28 41.20 -6.80 4.03
CA GLY A 28 42.29 -7.14 3.11
C GLY A 28 42.05 -6.69 1.66
N GLY A 29 43.14 -6.36 0.95
CA GLY A 29 43.10 -6.08 -0.48
C GLY A 29 42.84 -7.33 -1.33
N PHE A 30 42.27 -7.15 -2.51
CA PHE A 30 42.12 -8.24 -3.48
C PHE A 30 43.45 -8.56 -4.16
N PRO A 31 43.72 -9.84 -4.49
CA PRO A 31 44.88 -10.18 -5.28
C PRO A 31 44.79 -9.53 -6.67
N PRO A 32 45.92 -9.08 -7.25
CA PRO A 32 45.92 -8.39 -8.54
C PRO A 32 45.34 -9.28 -9.64
N LEU A 33 44.26 -8.82 -10.27
CA LEU A 33 43.57 -9.52 -11.36
C LEU A 33 44.35 -9.31 -12.68
N PRO A 34 44.60 -10.37 -13.48
CA PRO A 34 45.08 -10.20 -14.84
C PRO A 34 44.11 -9.32 -15.65
N LEU A 35 44.62 -8.38 -16.45
CA LEU A 35 43.82 -7.43 -17.22
C LEU A 35 42.95 -6.48 -16.36
N GLN A 36 43.29 -6.26 -15.08
CA GLN A 36 42.58 -5.34 -14.17
C GLN A 36 42.27 -3.99 -14.82
N ALA A 37 43.25 -3.35 -15.48
CA ALA A 37 43.06 -2.06 -16.11
C ALA A 37 42.00 -2.07 -17.22
N ILE A 38 41.94 -3.16 -18.01
CA ILE A 38 40.94 -3.33 -19.08
C ILE A 38 39.56 -3.57 -18.48
N PHE A 39 39.46 -4.42 -17.46
CA PHE A 39 38.20 -4.69 -16.76
C PHE A 39 37.62 -3.43 -16.10
N LEU A 40 38.44 -2.68 -15.37
CA LEU A 40 38.03 -1.41 -14.75
C LEU A 40 37.67 -0.36 -15.80
N SER A 41 38.37 -0.32 -16.94
CA SER A 41 38.03 0.56 -18.06
C SER A 41 36.65 0.23 -18.65
N HIS A 42 36.33 -1.04 -18.88
CA HIS A 42 35.01 -1.46 -19.36
C HIS A 42 33.89 -1.13 -18.35
N LEU A 43 34.14 -1.32 -17.05
CA LEU A 43 33.18 -0.93 -16.03
C LEU A 43 32.89 0.57 -16.05
N ARG A 44 33.91 1.43 -16.15
CA ARG A 44 33.73 2.90 -16.24
C ARG A 44 33.02 3.36 -17.52
N GLN A 45 33.09 2.58 -18.60
CA GLN A 45 32.33 2.85 -19.82
C GLN A 45 30.84 2.50 -19.68
N THR A 46 30.48 1.72 -18.67
CA THR A 46 29.09 1.33 -18.41
C THR A 46 28.42 2.40 -17.53
N PRO A 47 27.30 3.02 -17.96
CA PRO A 47 26.66 4.09 -17.21
C PRO A 47 26.34 3.68 -15.77
N SER A 48 26.70 4.51 -14.78
CA SER A 48 26.55 4.31 -13.32
C SER A 48 27.46 3.27 -12.66
N PHE A 49 28.31 2.55 -13.41
CA PHE A 49 29.21 1.53 -12.84
C PHE A 49 30.54 2.09 -12.34
N ASP A 50 30.75 3.41 -12.41
CA ASP A 50 31.91 4.09 -11.84
C ASP A 50 32.09 3.76 -10.35
N TYR A 51 30.98 3.65 -9.61
CA TYR A 51 31.00 3.23 -8.20
C TYR A 51 31.69 1.88 -8.01
N TRP A 52 31.29 0.86 -8.78
CA TRP A 52 31.89 -0.46 -8.67
C TRP A 52 33.33 -0.48 -9.17
N ALA A 53 33.65 0.31 -10.21
CA ALA A 53 35.01 0.45 -10.69
C ALA A 53 35.93 1.08 -9.62
N ASP A 54 35.47 2.13 -8.94
CA ASP A 54 36.19 2.79 -7.84
C ASP A 54 36.31 1.87 -6.63
N TRP A 55 35.21 1.20 -6.23
CA TRP A 55 35.19 0.25 -5.13
C TRP A 55 36.19 -0.90 -5.36
N LEU A 56 36.18 -1.51 -6.55
CA LEU A 56 37.13 -2.57 -6.92
C LEU A 56 38.57 -2.05 -6.97
N GLN A 57 38.79 -0.87 -7.54
CA GLN A 57 40.12 -0.25 -7.57
C GLN A 57 40.69 -0.03 -6.16
N ASP A 58 39.86 0.42 -5.23
CA ASP A 58 40.23 0.61 -3.83
C ASP A 58 40.56 -0.72 -3.14
N ARG A 59 39.80 -1.79 -3.42
CA ARG A 59 40.14 -3.15 -2.96
C ARG A 59 41.46 -3.64 -3.53
N TYR A 60 41.73 -3.44 -4.82
CA TYR A 60 43.02 -3.80 -5.42
C TYR A 60 44.19 -2.99 -4.85
N ASN A 61 43.94 -1.75 -4.44
CA ASN A 61 44.93 -0.90 -3.77
C ASN A 61 45.12 -1.24 -2.29
N GLY A 62 44.43 -2.25 -1.77
CA GLY A 62 44.52 -2.66 -0.37
C GLY A 62 43.86 -1.69 0.61
N LYS A 63 42.94 -0.82 0.13
CA LYS A 63 42.16 0.02 1.04
C LYS A 63 41.10 -0.83 1.74
N PRO A 64 40.98 -0.72 3.08
CA PRO A 64 39.96 -1.44 3.82
C PRO A 64 38.56 -0.90 3.48
N VAL A 65 37.55 -1.77 3.53
CA VAL A 65 36.15 -1.37 3.38
C VAL A 65 35.66 -0.74 4.67
N ASP A 66 34.94 0.37 4.57
CA ASP A 66 34.20 0.94 5.70
C ASP A 66 33.08 -0.04 6.12
N PRO A 67 33.14 -0.60 7.35
CA PRO A 67 32.15 -1.58 7.81
C PRO A 67 30.72 -1.04 7.87
N ASP A 68 30.54 0.26 8.14
CA ASP A 68 29.22 0.88 8.20
C ASP A 68 28.62 1.04 6.81
N VAL A 69 29.43 1.45 5.82
CA VAL A 69 29.01 1.50 4.42
C VAL A 69 28.67 0.10 3.90
N LEU A 70 29.49 -0.90 4.23
CA LEU A 70 29.23 -2.29 3.84
C LEU A 70 27.93 -2.80 4.45
N LYS A 71 27.70 -2.58 5.74
CA LYS A 71 26.46 -2.97 6.43
C LYS A 71 25.23 -2.34 5.76
N LYS A 72 25.30 -1.06 5.40
CA LYS A 72 24.23 -0.35 4.65
C LYS A 72 24.03 -0.92 3.24
N SER A 73 25.11 -1.32 2.58
CA SER A 73 25.09 -1.83 1.19
C SER A 73 24.58 -3.27 1.09
N VAL A 74 24.85 -4.11 2.10
CA VAL A 74 24.36 -5.49 2.16
C VAL A 74 22.89 -5.53 2.57
N LEU A 75 22.47 -4.58 3.41
CA LEU A 75 21.11 -4.49 3.94
C LEU A 75 20.35 -3.36 3.25
N LEU A 76 20.34 -3.39 1.92
CA LEU A 76 19.65 -2.42 1.09
C LEU A 76 18.14 -2.46 1.36
N PRO A 77 17.51 -1.29 1.54
CA PRO A 77 16.05 -1.20 1.59
C PRO A 77 15.42 -1.76 0.32
N GLU A 78 14.31 -2.49 0.45
CA GLU A 78 13.54 -3.07 -0.66
C GLU A 78 13.14 -2.04 -1.73
N GLU A 79 12.83 -0.79 -1.34
CA GLU A 79 12.53 0.33 -2.25
C GLU A 79 13.69 0.64 -3.18
N ILE A 80 14.91 0.48 -2.70
CA ILE A 80 16.12 0.65 -3.51
C ILE A 80 16.38 -0.62 -4.30
N ALA A 81 16.27 -1.79 -3.67
CA ALA A 81 16.52 -3.08 -4.32
C ALA A 81 15.56 -3.39 -5.48
N ALA A 82 14.34 -2.85 -5.44
CA ALA A 82 13.33 -2.98 -6.49
C ALA A 82 13.57 -2.05 -7.69
N GLN A 83 14.50 -1.09 -7.59
CA GLN A 83 14.83 -0.19 -8.69
C GLN A 83 15.79 -0.86 -9.68
N ASP A 84 15.99 -0.22 -10.83
CA ASP A 84 16.92 -0.73 -11.83
C ASP A 84 18.38 -0.66 -11.32
N PRO A 85 19.29 -1.48 -11.87
CA PRO A 85 20.68 -1.51 -11.42
C PRO A 85 21.39 -0.15 -11.43
N ARG A 86 21.03 0.78 -12.33
CA ARG A 86 21.67 2.09 -12.38
C ARG A 86 21.25 2.97 -11.21
N ALA A 87 19.98 2.90 -10.83
CA ALA A 87 19.45 3.60 -9.66
C ALA A 87 20.11 3.09 -8.38
N ILE A 88 20.20 1.76 -8.21
CA ILE A 88 20.91 1.11 -7.09
C ILE A 88 22.36 1.60 -7.02
N ASN A 89 23.09 1.59 -8.14
CA ASN A 89 24.48 2.03 -8.17
C ASN A 89 24.65 3.50 -7.76
N ARG A 90 23.75 4.39 -8.21
CA ARG A 90 23.77 5.82 -7.81
C ARG A 90 23.49 5.99 -6.32
N TYR A 91 22.58 5.19 -5.77
CA TYR A 91 22.29 5.18 -4.33
C TYR A 91 23.51 4.75 -3.52
N LEU A 92 24.14 3.62 -3.88
CA LEU A 92 25.34 3.09 -3.23
C LEU A 92 26.51 4.08 -3.30
N GLN A 93 26.69 4.76 -4.44
CA GLN A 93 27.69 5.81 -4.58
C GLN A 93 27.46 6.98 -3.60
N GLY A 94 26.20 7.40 -3.43
CA GLY A 94 25.83 8.45 -2.49
C GLY A 94 26.05 8.05 -1.02
N LEU A 95 25.76 6.78 -0.69
CA LEU A 95 26.02 6.21 0.63
C LEU A 95 27.52 6.17 0.96
N ALA A 96 28.32 5.60 0.05
CA ALA A 96 29.76 5.45 0.25
C ALA A 96 30.50 6.80 0.28
N GLY A 97 30.00 7.79 -0.47
CA GLY A 97 30.54 9.15 -0.48
C GLY A 97 30.14 10.02 0.72
N GLY A 98 29.41 9.48 1.72
CA GLY A 98 28.91 10.24 2.87
C GLY A 98 27.88 11.32 2.52
N LYS A 99 27.33 11.30 1.31
CA LYS A 99 26.34 12.29 0.86
C LYS A 99 24.93 11.95 1.34
N ARG A 100 24.68 10.69 1.69
CA ARG A 100 23.38 10.18 2.14
C ARG A 100 23.46 9.74 3.60
N GLU A 101 23.03 10.62 4.50
CA GLU A 101 23.07 10.38 5.95
C GLU A 101 21.72 10.64 6.63
N ALA A 102 20.88 11.51 6.05
CA ALA A 102 19.59 11.86 6.61
C ALA A 102 18.65 10.66 6.55
N LYS A 103 17.92 10.40 7.65
CA LYS A 103 16.92 9.34 7.73
C LYS A 103 15.54 9.95 7.89
N ILE A 104 14.55 9.31 7.30
CA ILE A 104 13.16 9.57 7.66
C ILE A 104 12.92 8.97 9.04
N LYS A 105 12.69 9.83 10.03
CA LYS A 105 12.35 9.43 11.40
C LYS A 105 10.83 9.30 11.57
N ARG A 106 10.20 8.62 10.63
CA ARG A 106 8.74 8.52 10.55
C ARG A 106 8.33 7.10 10.21
N VAL A 107 7.38 6.56 10.95
CA VAL A 107 6.85 5.20 10.77
C VAL A 107 5.34 5.27 10.70
N ARG A 108 4.72 4.52 9.79
CA ARG A 108 3.27 4.47 9.68
C ARG A 108 2.71 3.44 10.67
N ALA A 109 1.63 3.78 11.35
CA ALA A 109 0.80 2.85 12.09
C ALA A 109 -0.63 2.91 11.56
N ILE A 110 -1.14 1.76 11.12
CA ILE A 110 -2.42 1.65 10.43
C ILE A 110 -3.43 0.96 11.34
N PHE A 111 -4.47 1.69 11.73
CA PHE A 111 -5.54 1.19 12.59
C PHE A 111 -6.71 0.71 11.72
N ILE A 112 -7.01 -0.58 11.81
CA ILE A 112 -8.07 -1.25 11.05
C ILE A 112 -8.99 -2.04 11.97
N GLY A 113 -10.20 -2.33 11.49
CA GLY A 113 -11.25 -2.95 12.28
C GLY A 113 -12.61 -2.35 11.95
N ASN A 114 -13.66 -3.06 12.35
CA ASN A 114 -15.04 -2.68 12.06
C ASN A 114 -15.43 -1.29 12.62
N GLY A 115 -16.55 -0.76 12.13
CA GLY A 115 -17.24 0.36 12.76
C GLY A 115 -17.37 0.16 14.27
N GLU A 116 -17.14 1.24 15.02
CA GLU A 116 -17.34 1.26 16.48
C GLU A 116 -16.43 0.30 17.29
N ALA A 117 -15.41 -0.30 16.68
CA ALA A 117 -14.39 -1.07 17.40
C ALA A 117 -13.59 -0.21 18.41
N GLY A 118 -13.59 1.12 18.22
CA GLY A 118 -12.92 2.09 19.10
C GLY A 118 -11.48 2.39 18.70
N LYS A 119 -11.21 2.43 17.39
CA LYS A 119 -9.90 2.80 16.81
C LYS A 119 -9.49 4.22 17.17
N THR A 120 -10.39 5.17 16.91
CA THR A 120 -10.23 6.58 17.29
C THR A 120 -10.02 6.76 18.79
N SER A 121 -10.80 6.05 19.61
CA SER A 121 -10.63 6.04 21.08
C SER A 121 -9.27 5.50 21.52
N LEU A 122 -8.77 4.45 20.85
CA LEU A 122 -7.44 3.90 21.14
C LEU A 122 -6.32 4.87 20.77
N ILE A 123 -6.46 5.58 19.65
CA ILE A 123 -5.52 6.63 19.22
C ILE A 123 -5.52 7.79 20.23
N GLN A 124 -6.69 8.24 20.67
CA GLN A 124 -6.80 9.26 21.71
C GLN A 124 -6.14 8.82 23.02
N ALA A 125 -6.30 7.56 23.42
CA ALA A 125 -5.62 7.01 24.60
C ALA A 125 -4.08 6.98 24.44
N LEU A 126 -3.57 6.63 23.26
CA LEU A 126 -2.12 6.66 22.96
C LEU A 126 -1.54 8.07 23.02
N ASP A 127 -2.33 9.07 22.61
CA ASP A 127 -1.98 10.49 22.67
C ASP A 127 -2.29 11.14 24.03
N ASP A 128 -2.53 10.32 25.07
CA ASP A 128 -2.79 10.78 26.43
C ASP A 128 -3.97 11.78 26.55
N LYS A 129 -4.93 11.70 25.62
CA LYS A 129 -6.16 12.49 25.60
C LYS A 129 -7.28 11.86 26.44
N GLU A 130 -8.27 12.65 26.80
CA GLU A 130 -9.49 12.15 27.41
C GLU A 130 -10.33 11.38 26.38
N VAL A 131 -10.79 10.19 26.74
CA VAL A 131 -11.54 9.29 25.85
C VAL A 131 -12.99 9.23 26.30
N VAL A 132 -13.84 9.96 25.60
CA VAL A 132 -15.30 9.95 25.80
C VAL A 132 -15.85 8.94 24.79
N GLY A 133 -16.34 7.78 25.25
CA GLY A 133 -16.60 6.59 24.42
C GLY A 133 -17.63 6.70 23.28
N ASP A 134 -18.08 7.90 22.94
CA ASP A 134 -19.04 8.23 21.87
C ASP A 134 -18.38 9.18 20.85
N THR A 135 -17.41 8.65 20.11
CA THR A 135 -16.76 9.39 19.02
C THR A 135 -17.61 9.28 17.76
N GLU A 136 -17.84 10.40 17.08
CA GLU A 136 -18.41 10.37 15.73
C GLU A 136 -17.57 9.43 14.84
N MET A 137 -18.26 8.73 13.95
CA MET A 137 -17.64 7.77 13.06
C MET A 137 -16.74 8.48 12.05
N THR A 138 -15.45 8.11 12.04
CA THR A 138 -14.45 8.66 11.12
C THR A 138 -14.88 8.49 9.67
N CYS A 139 -15.02 9.59 8.94
CA CYS A 139 -15.24 9.58 7.49
C CYS A 139 -13.90 9.35 6.76
N GLY A 140 -13.84 8.37 5.86
CA GLY A 140 -12.64 8.12 5.07
C GLY A 140 -11.43 7.69 5.93
N ILE A 141 -10.40 8.54 5.99
CA ILE A 141 -9.18 8.31 6.77
C ILE A 141 -8.85 9.56 7.57
N ALA A 142 -8.64 9.39 8.86
CA ALA A 142 -8.04 10.40 9.72
C ALA A 142 -6.55 10.11 9.92
N ILE A 143 -5.70 11.14 9.84
CA ILE A 143 -4.25 10.97 10.00
C ILE A 143 -3.71 11.94 11.05
N SER A 144 -3.05 11.40 12.06
CA SER A 144 -2.41 12.19 13.13
C SER A 144 -0.95 11.79 13.31
N GLU A 145 -0.15 12.70 13.86
CA GLU A 145 1.22 12.41 14.27
C GLU A 145 1.27 12.12 15.76
N TRP A 146 2.15 11.21 16.16
CA TRP A 146 2.44 10.89 17.56
C TRP A 146 3.94 10.76 17.77
N GLU A 147 4.50 11.49 18.72
CA GLU A 147 5.90 11.38 19.10
C GLU A 147 6.11 10.05 19.85
N VAL A 148 6.90 9.14 19.29
CA VAL A 148 7.07 7.80 19.87
C VAL A 148 7.95 7.91 21.13
N PRO A 149 7.41 7.65 22.34
CA PRO A 149 8.11 7.90 23.59
C PRO A 149 9.45 7.16 23.67
N GLY A 150 10.49 7.86 24.12
CA GLY A 150 11.83 7.28 24.28
C GLY A 150 12.61 7.10 22.97
N THR A 151 12.10 7.59 21.84
CA THR A 151 12.77 7.53 20.54
C THR A 151 12.80 8.92 19.87
N ASP A 152 13.49 9.02 18.74
CA ASP A 152 13.44 10.19 17.86
C ASP A 152 12.46 10.02 16.68
N LEU A 153 11.60 9.00 16.74
CA LEU A 153 10.63 8.64 15.71
C LEU A 153 9.28 9.34 15.93
N LYS A 154 8.65 9.69 14.81
CA LYS A 154 7.24 10.09 14.75
C LYS A 154 6.40 8.98 14.13
N ALA A 155 5.38 8.50 14.83
CA ALA A 155 4.39 7.63 14.25
C ALA A 155 3.35 8.46 13.50
N HIS A 156 3.01 8.05 12.29
CA HIS A 156 1.84 8.53 11.56
C HIS A 156 0.71 7.54 11.76
N PHE A 157 -0.28 7.91 12.55
CA PHE A 157 -1.48 7.12 12.73
C PHE A 157 -2.40 7.31 11.53
N TRP A 158 -2.87 6.21 10.96
CA TRP A 158 -3.89 6.17 9.93
C TRP A 158 -5.11 5.48 10.54
N ASP A 159 -6.13 6.25 10.92
CA ASP A 159 -7.41 5.75 11.41
C ASP A 159 -8.39 5.60 10.26
N PHE A 160 -8.69 4.35 9.90
CA PHE A 160 -9.62 4.06 8.83
C PHE A 160 -11.07 4.04 9.33
N GLY A 161 -11.95 4.79 8.67
CA GLY A 161 -13.39 4.76 8.95
C GLY A 161 -13.95 3.34 8.90
N GLY A 162 -14.83 2.98 9.84
CA GLY A 162 -15.34 1.62 9.97
C GLY A 162 -16.49 1.24 9.02
N GLN A 163 -16.94 2.16 8.15
CA GLN A 163 -18.00 1.92 7.17
C GLN A 163 -17.57 1.06 5.99
N VAL A 164 -16.39 0.46 6.02
CA VAL A 164 -15.63 -0.02 4.87
C VAL A 164 -16.45 -0.90 3.92
N ILE A 165 -17.10 -0.26 2.95
CA ILE A 165 -17.57 -0.84 1.69
C ILE A 165 -16.50 -0.58 0.62
N ALA A 166 -15.67 0.45 0.76
CA ALA A 166 -14.64 0.80 -0.20
C ALA A 166 -13.30 0.07 0.04
N HIS A 167 -13.30 -1.25 0.20
CA HIS A 167 -12.06 -2.02 0.44
C HIS A 167 -10.96 -1.79 -0.61
N ALA A 168 -11.33 -1.39 -1.83
CA ALA A 168 -10.37 -1.01 -2.87
C ALA A 168 -9.73 0.38 -2.66
N THR A 169 -10.32 1.31 -1.89
CA THR A 169 -9.65 2.60 -1.59
C THR A 169 -8.52 2.44 -0.60
N HIS A 170 -8.54 1.43 0.26
CA HIS A 170 -7.43 1.18 1.16
C HIS A 170 -6.13 0.81 0.41
N GLN A 171 -6.23 0.27 -0.82
CA GLN A 171 -5.06 -0.03 -1.68
C GLN A 171 -4.16 1.18 -1.93
N PHE A 172 -4.70 2.40 -1.86
CA PHE A 172 -3.91 3.62 -2.00
C PHE A 172 -2.83 3.78 -0.89
N PHE A 173 -3.06 3.23 0.30
CA PHE A 173 -2.37 3.63 1.52
C PHE A 173 -1.74 2.49 2.31
N LEU A 174 -2.21 1.27 2.09
CA LEU A 174 -1.54 0.09 2.59
C LEU A 174 -0.20 0.00 1.86
N ARG A 175 0.86 0.08 2.65
CA ARG A 175 2.24 0.02 2.17
C ARG A 175 2.99 -0.92 3.10
N GLU A 176 4.13 -1.40 2.63
CA GLU A 176 5.10 -2.12 3.45
C GLU A 176 5.69 -1.18 4.51
N ARG A 177 6.31 -1.74 5.56
CA ARG A 177 6.97 -0.99 6.66
C ARG A 177 6.06 -0.07 7.49
N CYS A 178 4.87 -0.58 7.78
CA CYS A 178 4.00 -0.02 8.80
C CYS A 178 3.75 -1.03 9.91
N VAL A 179 3.22 -0.56 11.03
CA VAL A 179 2.68 -1.42 12.09
C VAL A 179 1.16 -1.43 11.96
N TYR A 180 0.56 -2.61 11.81
CA TYR A 180 -0.90 -2.75 11.78
C TYR A 180 -1.44 -2.95 13.19
N VAL A 181 -2.48 -2.20 13.55
CA VAL A 181 -3.23 -2.38 14.79
C VAL A 181 -4.66 -2.76 14.42
N LEU A 182 -4.99 -4.04 14.60
CA LEU A 182 -6.32 -4.56 14.33
C LEU A 182 -7.17 -4.50 15.59
N VAL A 183 -8.11 -3.55 15.62
CA VAL A 183 -9.00 -3.33 16.75
C VAL A 183 -10.31 -4.07 16.56
N LEU A 184 -10.66 -4.89 17.55
CA LEU A 184 -11.83 -5.75 17.57
C LEU A 184 -12.66 -5.43 18.82
N ASN A 185 -13.96 -5.68 18.76
CA ASN A 185 -14.84 -5.64 19.93
C ASN A 185 -15.71 -6.90 19.96
N ALA A 186 -16.23 -7.28 21.12
CA ALA A 186 -17.07 -8.47 21.26
C ALA A 186 -18.53 -8.24 20.81
N ARG A 187 -18.91 -6.99 20.51
CA ARG A 187 -20.31 -6.54 20.40
C ARG A 187 -20.86 -6.43 18.98
N SER A 188 -20.04 -6.72 17.96
CA SER A 188 -20.50 -6.70 16.58
C SER A 188 -21.46 -7.87 16.36
N THR A 189 -22.74 -7.53 16.29
CA THR A 189 -23.90 -8.43 16.36
C THR A 189 -23.95 -9.52 15.28
N ASP A 190 -23.12 -9.41 14.24
CA ASP A 190 -23.25 -10.22 13.01
C ASP A 190 -22.06 -11.15 12.73
N SER A 191 -20.99 -11.17 13.53
CA SER A 191 -19.87 -12.10 13.28
C SER A 191 -19.00 -12.40 14.50
N ASN A 192 -18.51 -13.63 14.59
CA ASN A 192 -17.52 -14.06 15.59
C ASN A 192 -16.26 -13.17 15.48
N PRO A 193 -15.69 -12.66 16.59
CA PRO A 193 -14.43 -11.90 16.58
C PRO A 193 -13.29 -12.57 15.79
N ASN A 194 -13.25 -13.90 15.75
CA ASN A 194 -12.29 -14.65 14.94
C ASN A 194 -12.51 -14.49 13.43
N GLN A 195 -13.77 -14.48 12.97
CA GLN A 195 -14.10 -14.26 11.56
C GLN A 195 -13.75 -12.82 11.14
N GLN A 196 -14.00 -11.86 12.02
CA GLN A 196 -13.59 -10.47 11.79
C GLN A 196 -12.07 -10.33 11.78
N ALA A 197 -11.37 -11.01 12.70
CA ALA A 197 -9.93 -11.03 12.71
C ALA A 197 -9.39 -11.59 11.38
N GLU A 198 -9.87 -12.76 10.95
CA GLU A 198 -9.47 -13.36 9.67
C GLU A 198 -9.77 -12.47 8.47
N TYR A 199 -10.94 -11.82 8.46
CA TYR A 199 -11.31 -10.87 7.41
C TYR A 199 -10.24 -9.78 7.24
N TRP A 200 -9.89 -9.11 8.33
CA TRP A 200 -8.91 -8.03 8.32
C TRP A 200 -7.48 -8.53 8.13
N LEU A 201 -7.16 -9.75 8.60
CA LEU A 201 -5.83 -10.34 8.43
C LEU A 201 -5.57 -10.78 6.99
N GLU A 202 -6.55 -11.35 6.27
CA GLU A 202 -6.41 -11.60 4.83
C GLU A 202 -6.23 -10.29 4.06
N PHE A 203 -6.88 -9.24 4.52
CA PHE A 203 -6.73 -7.91 3.95
C PHE A 203 -5.31 -7.35 4.18
N VAL A 204 -4.76 -7.46 5.40
CA VAL A 204 -3.36 -7.11 5.67
C VAL A 204 -2.41 -7.99 4.86
N ARG A 205 -2.66 -9.29 4.73
CA ARG A 205 -1.80 -10.20 3.96
C ARG A 205 -1.76 -9.84 2.48
N ALA A 206 -2.88 -9.41 1.90
CA ALA A 206 -2.96 -9.06 0.48
C ALA A 206 -2.18 -7.78 0.12
N PHE A 207 -2.00 -6.84 1.06
CA PHE A 207 -1.45 -5.51 0.75
C PHE A 207 -0.31 -5.03 1.67
N GLY A 208 -0.22 -5.58 2.88
CA GLY A 208 0.76 -5.24 3.91
C GLY A 208 1.93 -6.22 4.03
N ASN A 209 1.93 -7.30 3.24
CA ASN A 209 3.01 -8.30 3.20
C ASN A 209 3.33 -8.83 4.63
N ASP A 210 4.61 -8.85 5.05
CA ASP A 210 5.06 -9.32 6.37
C ASP A 210 5.02 -8.25 7.48
N ALA A 211 4.30 -7.13 7.26
CA ALA A 211 4.20 -6.06 8.26
C ALA A 211 3.63 -6.59 9.61
N PRO A 212 4.21 -6.18 10.76
CA PRO A 212 3.78 -6.67 12.06
C PRO A 212 2.34 -6.26 12.39
N VAL A 213 1.57 -7.18 12.95
CA VAL A 213 0.18 -6.96 13.37
C VAL A 213 0.02 -7.14 14.87
N LEU A 214 -0.50 -6.11 15.53
CA LEU A 214 -0.96 -6.18 16.92
C LEU A 214 -2.48 -6.30 16.94
N LEU A 215 -2.99 -7.34 17.58
CA LEU A 215 -4.41 -7.55 17.78
C LEU A 215 -4.85 -6.86 19.07
N VAL A 216 -5.89 -6.02 19.00
CA VAL A 216 -6.42 -5.30 20.16
C VAL A 216 -7.89 -5.65 20.35
N GLY A 217 -8.21 -6.39 21.40
CA GLY A 217 -9.57 -6.60 21.86
C GLY A 217 -10.01 -5.44 22.73
N ASN A 218 -10.67 -4.44 22.15
CA ASN A 218 -11.13 -3.26 22.87
C ASN A 218 -12.52 -3.48 23.51
N LYS A 219 -12.91 -2.55 24.40
CA LYS A 219 -14.18 -2.57 25.15
C LYS A 219 -14.33 -3.81 26.06
N CYS A 220 -13.21 -4.32 26.59
CA CYS A 220 -13.20 -5.48 27.48
C CYS A 220 -13.85 -5.19 28.85
N ASP A 221 -14.03 -3.92 29.20
CA ASP A 221 -14.85 -3.45 30.33
C ASP A 221 -16.33 -3.84 30.18
N LEU A 222 -16.82 -3.91 28.93
CA LEU A 222 -18.19 -4.34 28.62
C LEU A 222 -18.28 -5.84 28.42
N THR A 223 -17.41 -6.41 27.59
CA THR A 223 -17.41 -7.83 27.24
C THR A 223 -16.02 -8.27 26.77
N PRO A 224 -15.43 -9.31 27.37
CA PRO A 224 -14.12 -9.82 26.95
C PRO A 224 -14.12 -10.29 25.49
N VAL A 225 -13.10 -9.91 24.73
CA VAL A 225 -12.87 -10.41 23.37
C VAL A 225 -12.09 -11.72 23.44
N GLN A 226 -12.66 -12.80 22.89
CA GLN A 226 -12.04 -14.12 22.84
C GLN A 226 -11.57 -14.43 21.41
N LEU A 227 -10.27 -14.68 21.23
CA LEU A 227 -9.65 -15.01 19.95
C LEU A 227 -8.83 -16.29 20.05
N ASP A 228 -8.88 -17.11 19.00
CA ASP A 228 -8.08 -18.32 18.83
C ASP A 228 -6.65 -17.94 18.39
N THR A 229 -5.91 -17.22 19.23
CA THR A 229 -4.63 -16.60 18.87
C THR A 229 -3.61 -17.58 18.33
N HIS A 230 -3.56 -18.81 18.85
CA HIS A 230 -2.67 -19.86 18.34
C HIS A 230 -3.01 -20.24 16.88
N ARG A 231 -4.28 -20.50 16.61
CA ARG A 231 -4.79 -20.85 15.26
C ARG A 231 -4.57 -19.71 14.27
N LEU A 232 -4.76 -18.46 14.71
CA LEU A 232 -4.49 -17.29 13.89
C LEU A 232 -2.98 -17.15 13.59
N ARG A 233 -2.11 -17.33 14.59
CA ARG A 233 -0.64 -17.24 14.41
C ARG A 233 -0.07 -18.34 13.51
N GLU A 234 -0.68 -19.52 13.45
CA GLU A 234 -0.28 -20.58 12.49
C GLU A 234 -0.47 -20.15 11.03
N ARG A 235 -1.51 -19.36 10.74
CA ARG A 235 -1.82 -18.88 9.38
C ARG A 235 -1.17 -17.53 9.07
N TYR A 236 -1.04 -16.67 10.08
CA TYR A 236 -0.53 -15.30 9.95
C TYR A 236 0.66 -15.11 10.90
N ALA A 237 1.85 -15.44 10.40
CA ALA A 237 3.10 -15.42 11.18
C ALA A 237 3.52 -14.00 11.63
N ASN A 238 2.98 -12.96 11.00
CA ASN A 238 3.22 -11.56 11.32
C ASN A 238 2.41 -11.04 12.52
N ILE A 239 1.51 -11.84 13.11
CA ILE A 239 0.82 -11.50 14.36
C ILE A 239 1.82 -11.53 15.52
N ARG A 240 2.04 -10.37 16.13
CA ARG A 240 2.95 -10.19 17.27
C ARG A 240 2.28 -10.59 18.56
N ASP A 241 1.19 -9.91 18.92
CA ASP A 241 0.48 -10.21 20.16
C ASP A 241 -1.00 -9.82 20.15
N PHE A 242 -1.71 -10.30 21.19
CA PHE A 242 -3.09 -9.93 21.48
C PHE A 242 -3.22 -9.20 22.81
N HIS A 243 -3.86 -8.04 22.78
CA HIS A 243 -4.06 -7.18 23.94
C HIS A 243 -5.55 -6.93 24.16
N GLY A 244 -6.11 -7.55 25.21
CA GLY A 244 -7.45 -7.23 25.69
C GLY A 244 -7.42 -6.00 26.59
N LEU A 245 -8.10 -4.92 26.21
CA LEU A 245 -8.10 -3.65 26.92
C LEU A 245 -9.43 -2.89 26.80
N ALA A 246 -9.53 -1.76 27.51
CA ALA A 246 -10.60 -0.79 27.35
C ALA A 246 -10.01 0.62 27.22
N ALA A 247 -10.09 1.21 26.02
CA ALA A 247 -9.53 2.54 25.76
C ALA A 247 -10.16 3.65 26.62
N THR A 248 -11.40 3.49 27.06
CA THR A 248 -12.10 4.43 27.97
C THR A 248 -11.61 4.33 29.42
N GLU A 249 -11.04 3.19 29.82
CA GLU A 249 -10.50 2.94 31.17
C GLU A 249 -8.97 2.82 31.17
N TYR A 250 -8.28 3.44 30.19
CA TYR A 250 -6.82 3.33 30.02
C TYR A 250 -6.00 3.97 31.14
N ARG A 251 -6.60 4.88 31.94
CA ARG A 251 -6.04 5.43 33.19
C ARG A 251 -6.68 4.85 34.45
N GLY A 252 -7.55 3.86 34.27
CA GLY A 252 -8.36 3.25 35.32
C GLY A 252 -8.04 1.77 35.45
N LYS A 253 -9.08 0.92 35.43
CA LYS A 253 -8.95 -0.52 35.66
C LYS A 253 -8.05 -1.23 34.64
N PHE A 254 -7.94 -0.67 33.43
CA PHE A 254 -7.18 -1.26 32.31
C PHE A 254 -5.83 -0.56 32.09
N GLU A 255 -5.33 0.23 33.05
CA GLU A 255 -4.04 0.94 32.93
C GLU A 255 -2.88 -0.02 32.64
N ARG A 256 -2.85 -1.17 33.32
CA ARG A 256 -1.79 -2.17 33.14
C ARG A 256 -1.85 -2.79 31.74
N GLU A 257 -3.02 -3.25 31.32
CA GLU A 257 -3.24 -3.89 30.02
C GLU A 257 -2.94 -2.92 28.87
N PHE A 258 -3.35 -1.66 29.01
CA PHE A 258 -3.02 -0.60 28.07
C PHE A 258 -1.51 -0.31 28.04
N GLY A 259 -0.85 -0.25 29.19
CA GLY A 259 0.61 -0.09 29.28
C GLY A 259 1.37 -1.19 28.53
N ILE A 260 0.98 -2.45 28.71
CA ILE A 260 1.58 -3.60 27.99
C ILE A 260 1.40 -3.45 26.47
N PHE A 261 0.21 -3.06 26.01
CA PHE A 261 -0.03 -2.77 24.59
C PHE A 261 0.84 -1.63 24.09
N ARG A 262 0.89 -0.51 24.82
CA ARG A 262 1.67 0.68 24.46
C ARG A 262 3.16 0.35 24.33
N ASP A 263 3.72 -0.43 25.24
CA ASP A 263 5.12 -0.86 25.18
C ASP A 263 5.40 -1.76 23.97
N ALA A 264 4.53 -2.75 23.71
CA ALA A 264 4.64 -3.60 22.53
C ALA A 264 4.53 -2.81 21.22
N PHE A 265 3.60 -1.84 21.17
CA PHE A 265 3.42 -0.96 20.03
C PHE A 265 4.64 -0.07 19.76
N ILE A 266 5.22 0.51 20.81
CA ILE A 266 6.47 1.29 20.70
C ILE A 266 7.63 0.42 20.20
N ALA A 267 7.74 -0.83 20.69
CA ALA A 267 8.78 -1.76 20.26
C ALA A 267 8.67 -2.08 18.76
N GLU A 268 7.47 -2.40 18.25
CA GLU A 268 7.26 -2.67 16.83
C GLU A 268 7.48 -1.41 15.95
N LEU A 269 7.06 -0.23 16.41
CA LEU A 269 7.34 1.03 15.71
C LEU A 269 8.85 1.31 15.62
N THR A 270 9.58 1.08 16.72
CA THR A 270 11.04 1.25 16.76
C THR A 270 11.72 0.28 15.80
N GLY A 271 11.32 -1.00 15.84
CA GLY A 271 11.82 -2.03 14.92
C GLY A 271 11.55 -1.69 13.45
N ALA A 272 10.34 -1.22 13.12
CA ALA A 272 9.99 -0.80 11.76
C ALA A 272 10.80 0.44 11.31
N GLY A 273 11.01 1.42 12.19
CA GLY A 273 11.84 2.59 11.90
C GLY A 273 13.31 2.25 11.68
N GLU A 274 13.87 1.33 12.48
CA GLU A 274 15.23 0.84 12.31
C GLU A 274 15.42 -0.02 11.05
N ALA A 275 14.38 -0.78 10.65
CA ALA A 275 14.39 -1.60 9.45
C ALA A 275 14.33 -0.79 8.16
N ALA A 276 13.68 0.38 8.17
CA ALA A 276 13.50 1.20 6.97
C ALA A 276 14.84 1.60 6.30
N ARG A 277 15.91 1.84 7.06
CA ARG A 277 17.30 2.06 6.60
C ARG A 277 17.47 2.92 5.34
N LEU A 278 16.53 3.83 5.07
CA LEU A 278 16.53 4.69 3.91
C LEU A 278 17.29 5.98 4.23
N TYR A 279 18.40 6.17 3.52
CA TYR A 279 19.25 7.35 3.63
C TYR A 279 19.07 8.31 2.44
N PHE A 280 18.84 9.57 2.76
CA PHE A 280 18.65 10.68 1.83
C PHE A 280 19.83 11.63 1.88
N SER A 281 20.09 12.30 0.75
CA SER A 281 20.95 13.47 0.77
C SER A 281 20.24 14.64 1.46
N ARG A 282 21.01 15.69 1.80
CA ARG A 282 20.42 16.89 2.41
C ARG A 282 19.42 17.56 1.47
N GLU A 283 19.73 17.56 0.18
CA GLU A 283 18.91 18.11 -0.89
C GLU A 283 17.60 17.31 -1.06
N GLU A 284 17.68 15.98 -1.09
CA GLU A 284 16.50 15.11 -1.17
C GLU A 284 15.59 15.28 0.05
N PHE A 285 16.20 15.37 1.24
CA PHE A 285 15.43 15.58 2.47
C PHE A 285 14.74 16.95 2.50
N ALA A 286 15.39 18.00 2.00
CA ALA A 286 14.78 19.32 1.88
C ALA A 286 13.57 19.31 0.93
N VAL A 287 13.67 18.61 -0.20
CA VAL A 287 12.52 18.44 -1.12
C VAL A 287 11.36 17.71 -0.42
N ILE A 288 11.63 16.67 0.38
CA ILE A 288 10.58 15.96 1.13
C ILE A 288 9.86 16.91 2.09
N GLU A 289 10.59 17.74 2.83
CA GLU A 289 9.99 18.71 3.75
C GLU A 289 9.15 19.77 3.02
N ASP A 290 9.65 20.32 1.91
CA ASP A 290 8.89 21.27 1.08
C ASP A 290 7.59 20.65 0.56
N LEU A 291 7.64 19.40 0.07
CA LEU A 291 6.45 18.68 -0.40
C LEU A 291 5.44 18.43 0.72
N ARG A 292 5.91 18.16 1.95
CA ARG A 292 5.04 17.99 3.12
C ARG A 292 4.35 19.29 3.48
N GLU A 293 5.07 20.41 3.48
CA GLU A 293 4.45 21.72 3.72
C GLU A 293 3.43 22.08 2.64
N GLU A 294 3.73 21.77 1.38
CA GLU A 294 2.81 22.01 0.27
C GLU A 294 1.58 21.11 0.31
N SER A 295 1.73 19.86 0.76
CA SER A 295 0.62 18.91 0.90
C SER A 295 -0.46 19.38 1.90
N ARG A 296 -0.11 20.28 2.83
CA ARG A 296 -1.05 20.92 3.76
C ARG A 296 -1.89 22.01 3.08
N LYS A 297 -1.39 22.60 2.00
CA LYS A 297 -2.03 23.73 1.30
C LYS A 297 -2.78 23.28 0.06
N SER A 298 -2.23 22.30 -0.65
CA SER A 298 -2.76 21.80 -1.91
C SER A 298 -2.76 20.28 -1.96
N ALA A 299 -3.84 19.71 -2.47
CA ALA A 299 -3.92 18.28 -2.73
C ALA A 299 -3.07 17.86 -3.93
N PHE A 300 -2.77 18.78 -4.85
CA PHE A 300 -2.10 18.48 -6.11
C PHE A 300 -0.84 19.33 -6.30
N LEU A 301 0.11 18.77 -7.04
CA LEU A 301 1.31 19.46 -7.49
C LEU A 301 1.53 19.21 -8.98
N GLU A 302 1.61 20.27 -9.77
CA GLU A 302 1.98 20.14 -11.18
C GLU A 302 3.39 19.58 -11.33
N LYS A 303 3.59 18.77 -12.38
CA LYS A 303 4.90 18.18 -12.69
C LYS A 303 5.98 19.25 -12.88
N SER A 304 5.65 20.36 -13.53
CA SER A 304 6.54 21.52 -13.70
C SER A 304 6.95 22.13 -12.35
N ALA A 305 6.01 22.24 -11.41
CA ALA A 305 6.28 22.73 -10.06
C ALA A 305 7.18 21.76 -9.28
N PHE A 306 6.91 20.46 -9.34
CA PHE A 306 7.78 19.42 -8.76
C PHE A 306 9.20 19.48 -9.35
N GLU A 307 9.33 19.61 -10.67
CA GLU A 307 10.62 19.76 -11.35
C GLU A 307 11.35 21.03 -10.91
N GLY A 308 10.62 22.13 -10.70
CA GLY A 308 11.15 23.38 -10.14
C GLY A 308 11.67 23.24 -8.71
N VAL A 309 10.91 22.57 -7.82
CA VAL A 309 11.35 22.29 -6.45
C VAL A 309 12.62 21.43 -6.45
N CYS A 310 12.63 20.36 -7.26
CA CYS A 310 13.81 19.51 -7.43
C CYS A 310 15.04 20.32 -7.90
N GLN A 311 14.86 21.17 -8.92
CA GLN A 311 15.93 21.98 -9.48
C GLN A 311 16.45 23.02 -8.48
N GLY A 312 15.56 23.64 -7.70
CA GLY A 312 15.92 24.61 -6.65
C GLY A 312 16.83 24.02 -5.59
N HIS A 313 16.65 22.73 -5.25
CA HIS A 313 17.51 21.99 -4.32
C HIS A 313 18.68 21.27 -4.99
N GLY A 314 18.86 21.40 -6.31
CA GLY A 314 19.97 20.78 -7.03
C GLY A 314 19.81 19.28 -7.33
N ILE A 315 18.59 18.74 -7.27
CA ILE A 315 18.30 17.37 -7.70
C ILE A 315 18.41 17.28 -9.23
N GLY A 316 19.36 16.46 -9.69
CA GLY A 316 19.71 16.32 -11.10
C GLY A 316 18.53 15.87 -11.98
N GLU A 317 18.58 16.28 -13.26
CA GLU A 317 17.55 15.96 -14.26
C GLU A 317 17.59 14.49 -14.72
N GLY A 318 16.58 14.08 -15.49
CA GLY A 318 16.52 12.77 -16.12
C GLY A 318 16.29 11.62 -15.14
N GLU A 319 17.05 10.53 -15.28
CA GLU A 319 16.87 9.30 -14.50
C GLU A 319 16.94 9.54 -12.98
N ARG A 320 17.80 10.47 -12.52
CA ARG A 320 17.94 10.78 -11.08
C ARG A 320 16.66 11.28 -10.45
N ARG A 321 15.97 12.19 -11.13
CA ARG A 321 14.68 12.72 -10.67
C ARG A 321 13.60 11.66 -10.70
N TRP A 322 13.63 10.78 -11.70
CA TRP A 322 12.65 9.70 -11.82
C TRP A 322 12.76 8.68 -10.69
N ASP A 323 13.98 8.27 -10.35
CA ASP A 323 14.21 7.33 -9.24
C ASP A 323 13.79 7.93 -7.90
N PHE A 324 14.08 9.23 -7.71
CA PHE A 324 13.64 9.93 -6.51
C PHE A 324 12.11 10.04 -6.45
N LEU A 325 11.43 10.32 -7.56
CA LEU A 325 9.97 10.31 -7.63
C LEU A 325 9.39 8.92 -7.29
N ASN A 326 9.97 7.83 -7.80
CA ASN A 326 9.53 6.48 -7.46
C ASN A 326 9.69 6.19 -5.96
N LEU A 327 10.78 6.68 -5.36
CA LEU A 327 10.99 6.57 -3.92
C LEU A 327 9.96 7.38 -3.13
N LEU A 328 9.64 8.60 -3.56
CA LEU A 328 8.58 9.43 -2.96
C LEU A 328 7.19 8.77 -3.06
N ASP A 329 6.90 8.08 -4.15
CA ASP A 329 5.65 7.32 -4.33
C ASP A 329 5.58 6.08 -3.43
N GLN A 330 6.68 5.34 -3.31
CA GLN A 330 6.77 4.22 -2.36
C GLN A 330 6.62 4.68 -0.91
N LEU A 331 7.19 5.84 -0.57
CA LEU A 331 7.02 6.49 0.74
C LEU A 331 5.65 7.13 0.92
N GLY A 332 4.87 7.29 -0.15
CA GLY A 332 3.58 7.96 -0.21
C GLY A 332 3.62 9.44 0.18
N GLU A 333 4.75 10.11 -0.04
CA GLU A 333 4.88 11.58 0.05
C GLU A 333 4.30 12.25 -1.21
N VAL A 334 4.36 11.56 -2.34
CA VAL A 334 3.79 12.00 -3.63
C VAL A 334 3.19 10.78 -4.31
N ILE A 335 1.89 10.75 -4.56
CA ILE A 335 1.26 9.64 -5.26
C ILE A 335 1.21 9.95 -6.76
N HIS A 336 1.92 9.15 -7.54
CA HIS A 336 1.95 9.25 -9.00
C HIS A 336 1.19 8.07 -9.62
N PHE A 337 0.23 8.37 -10.49
CA PHE A 337 -0.53 7.35 -11.23
C PHE A 337 -0.10 7.31 -12.69
N PRO A 338 0.81 6.40 -13.11
CA PRO A 338 1.29 6.33 -14.48
C PRO A 338 0.17 6.21 -15.53
N ALA A 339 -0.91 5.49 -15.20
CA ALA A 339 -2.07 5.37 -16.05
C ALA A 339 -2.81 6.70 -16.26
N LEU A 340 -2.98 7.51 -15.21
CA LEU A 340 -3.59 8.84 -15.31
C LEU A 340 -2.69 9.82 -16.06
N SER A 341 -1.37 9.70 -15.92
CA SER A 341 -0.40 10.48 -16.69
C SER A 341 -0.55 10.24 -18.20
N ARG A 342 -0.74 8.99 -18.63
CA ARG A 342 -1.04 8.66 -20.04
C ARG A 342 -2.38 9.24 -20.50
N ALA A 343 -3.32 9.41 -19.57
CA ALA A 343 -4.64 9.95 -19.83
C ALA A 343 -4.69 11.50 -19.79
N GLY A 344 -3.53 12.16 -19.70
CA GLY A 344 -3.35 13.60 -19.84
C GLY A 344 -3.18 14.38 -18.53
N PHE A 345 -3.21 13.71 -17.37
CA PHE A 345 -2.92 14.38 -16.10
C PHE A 345 -1.43 14.68 -15.98
N ARG A 346 -1.12 15.92 -15.60
CA ARG A 346 0.27 16.38 -15.41
C ARG A 346 0.56 16.70 -13.95
N GLU A 347 -0.31 16.26 -13.05
CA GLU A 347 -0.25 16.59 -11.64
C GLU A 347 -0.04 15.33 -10.82
N PHE A 348 0.72 15.45 -9.75
CA PHE A 348 0.86 14.46 -8.72
C PHE A 348 -0.11 14.74 -7.58
N LEU A 349 -0.59 13.69 -6.92
CA LEU A 349 -1.41 13.82 -5.72
C LEU A 349 -0.49 13.90 -4.50
N LEU A 350 -0.41 15.07 -3.87
CA LEU A 350 0.36 15.26 -2.64
C LEU A 350 -0.42 14.84 -1.40
N ASN A 351 -1.71 15.22 -1.34
CA ASN A 351 -2.52 14.94 -0.16
C ASN A 351 -3.47 13.75 -0.41
N PRO A 352 -3.16 12.55 0.11
CA PRO A 352 -4.02 11.38 -0.03
C PRO A 352 -5.43 11.55 0.56
N ARG A 353 -5.58 12.43 1.58
CA ARG A 353 -6.86 12.67 2.26
C ARG A 353 -7.90 13.24 1.28
N TRP A 354 -7.47 14.09 0.36
CA TRP A 354 -8.37 14.66 -0.64
C TRP A 354 -9.07 13.58 -1.47
N LEU A 355 -8.30 12.59 -1.93
CA LEU A 355 -8.82 11.48 -2.72
C LEU A 355 -9.72 10.56 -1.89
N THR A 356 -9.32 10.20 -0.66
CA THR A 356 -10.12 9.30 0.18
C THR A 356 -11.46 9.88 0.53
N HIS A 357 -11.46 11.10 1.07
CA HIS A 357 -12.67 11.78 1.47
C HIS A 357 -13.56 12.06 0.27
N GLY A 358 -12.99 12.36 -0.90
CA GLY A 358 -13.73 12.60 -2.13
C GLY A 358 -14.47 11.34 -2.58
N VAL A 359 -13.75 10.22 -2.66
CA VAL A 359 -14.34 8.91 -3.00
C VAL A 359 -15.37 8.49 -1.94
N TYR A 360 -15.09 8.71 -0.66
CA TYR A 360 -16.01 8.39 0.43
C TYR A 360 -17.31 9.19 0.31
N ARG A 361 -17.24 10.51 0.16
CA ARG A 361 -18.42 11.36 -0.03
C ARG A 361 -19.27 10.92 -1.21
N LEU A 362 -18.64 10.48 -2.31
CA LEU A 362 -19.37 9.93 -3.46
C LEU A 362 -20.06 8.61 -3.11
N LEU A 363 -19.31 7.62 -2.61
CA LEU A 363 -19.80 6.27 -2.34
C LEU A 363 -20.91 6.21 -1.27
N TYR A 364 -20.86 7.08 -0.26
CA TYR A 364 -21.85 7.10 0.82
C TYR A 364 -22.91 8.19 0.66
N SER A 365 -22.89 8.95 -0.44
CA SER A 365 -23.97 9.91 -0.74
C SER A 365 -25.31 9.22 -0.94
N ASP A 366 -26.37 9.81 -0.43
CA ASP A 366 -27.73 9.28 -0.64
C ASP A 366 -28.11 9.37 -2.12
N THR A 367 -27.65 10.40 -2.84
CA THR A 367 -27.80 10.52 -4.30
C THR A 367 -27.34 9.27 -5.05
N LEU A 368 -26.17 8.71 -4.69
CA LEU A 368 -25.65 7.53 -5.39
C LEU A 368 -26.35 6.23 -4.95
N LYS A 369 -26.74 6.13 -3.68
CA LYS A 369 -27.54 5.00 -3.18
C LYS A 369 -28.91 4.93 -3.85
N ASP A 370 -29.59 6.07 -3.93
CA ASP A 370 -30.90 6.20 -4.57
C ASP A 370 -30.82 5.93 -6.09
N ALA A 371 -29.69 6.30 -6.70
CA ALA A 371 -29.39 5.99 -8.10
C ALA A 371 -28.93 4.54 -8.35
N GLN A 372 -28.92 3.68 -7.32
CA GLN A 372 -28.50 2.27 -7.39
C GLN A 372 -27.13 2.08 -8.04
N GLY A 373 -26.15 2.89 -7.62
CA GLY A 373 -24.76 2.80 -8.10
C GLY A 373 -24.52 3.42 -9.48
N VAL A 374 -25.51 4.05 -10.10
CA VAL A 374 -25.34 4.82 -11.34
C VAL A 374 -24.83 6.22 -11.02
N LEU A 375 -23.51 6.43 -11.16
CA LEU A 375 -22.85 7.70 -10.91
C LEU A 375 -22.77 8.54 -12.19
N ARG A 376 -23.53 9.63 -12.27
CA ARG A 376 -23.43 10.59 -13.39
C ARG A 376 -22.47 11.72 -13.05
N TRP A 377 -21.86 12.33 -14.06
CA TRP A 377 -20.99 13.50 -13.86
C TRP A 377 -21.67 14.66 -13.13
N ASN A 378 -22.98 14.87 -13.37
CA ASN A 378 -23.75 15.88 -12.63
C ASN A 378 -23.89 15.54 -11.15
N ASP A 379 -23.97 14.25 -10.80
CA ASP A 379 -24.05 13.80 -9.41
C ASP A 379 -22.71 14.06 -8.71
N VAL A 380 -21.58 13.76 -9.36
CA VAL A 380 -20.23 14.07 -8.85
C VAL A 380 -20.08 15.56 -8.54
N ARG A 381 -20.51 16.42 -9.48
CA ARG A 381 -20.48 17.88 -9.28
C ARG A 381 -21.41 18.32 -8.16
N ALA A 382 -22.63 17.78 -8.10
CA ALA A 382 -23.58 18.16 -7.07
C ALA A 382 -23.11 17.78 -5.65
N ILE A 383 -22.44 16.63 -5.51
CA ILE A 383 -21.97 16.12 -4.22
C ILE A 383 -20.73 16.88 -3.72
N LEU A 384 -19.81 17.23 -4.62
CA LEU A 384 -18.48 17.72 -4.23
C LEU A 384 -18.25 19.22 -4.47
N ARG A 385 -19.00 19.85 -5.37
CA ARG A 385 -18.76 21.26 -5.72
C ARG A 385 -19.00 22.18 -4.52
N GLY A 386 -18.03 23.05 -4.25
CA GLY A 386 -18.11 24.00 -3.12
C GLY A 386 -17.99 23.32 -1.76
N THR A 387 -17.56 22.06 -1.74
CA THR A 387 -17.21 21.36 -0.52
C THR A 387 -15.70 21.33 -0.34
N SER A 388 -15.29 21.20 0.91
CA SER A 388 -13.90 21.09 1.31
C SER A 388 -13.78 20.01 2.37
N ILE A 389 -12.56 19.52 2.56
CA ILE A 389 -12.20 18.75 3.75
C ILE A 389 -11.37 19.62 4.66
N GLU A 390 -11.66 19.56 5.95
CA GLU A 390 -10.80 20.06 7.00
C GLU A 390 -10.12 18.86 7.63
N ASP A 391 -8.81 18.95 7.76
CA ASP A 391 -7.99 17.89 8.31
C ASP A 391 -7.75 18.12 9.82
N GLU A 392 -7.16 17.16 10.54
CA GLU A 392 -7.01 17.24 12.01
C GLU A 392 -6.09 18.38 12.47
N GLN A 393 -5.35 18.99 11.54
CA GLN A 393 -4.46 20.12 11.79
C GLN A 393 -5.14 21.45 11.40
N GLY A 394 -6.41 21.43 10.97
CA GLY A 394 -7.17 22.59 10.52
C GLY A 394 -6.85 23.01 9.09
N ASN A 395 -6.15 22.18 8.32
CA ASN A 395 -5.88 22.48 6.92
C ASN A 395 -7.12 22.21 6.08
N VAL A 396 -7.48 23.18 5.23
CA VAL A 396 -8.67 23.08 4.37
C VAL A 396 -8.24 22.77 2.94
N LEU A 397 -8.78 21.70 2.37
CA LEU A 397 -8.54 21.28 0.99
C LEU A 397 -9.86 21.25 0.21
N ASP A 398 -9.96 22.11 -0.78
CA ASP A 398 -11.16 22.27 -1.61
C ASP A 398 -11.27 21.19 -2.70
N TYR A 399 -12.49 20.94 -3.18
CA TYR A 399 -12.75 20.14 -4.38
C TYR A 399 -13.01 21.03 -5.61
N PRO A 400 -11.96 21.49 -6.32
CA PRO A 400 -12.13 22.33 -7.50
C PRO A 400 -12.66 21.52 -8.69
N GLU A 401 -13.49 22.15 -9.53
CA GLU A 401 -14.27 21.46 -10.57
C GLU A 401 -13.37 20.79 -11.64
N ASP A 402 -12.22 21.37 -11.95
CA ASP A 402 -11.23 20.82 -12.90
C ASP A 402 -10.56 19.54 -12.38
N LYS A 403 -10.53 19.33 -11.06
CA LYS A 403 -9.95 18.14 -10.42
C LYS A 403 -10.97 17.02 -10.19
N LEU A 404 -12.27 17.27 -10.28
CA LEU A 404 -13.28 16.23 -10.01
C LEU A 404 -13.18 15.02 -10.98
N ASN A 405 -12.71 15.24 -12.21
CA ASN A 405 -12.48 14.17 -13.18
C ASN A 405 -11.36 13.21 -12.72
N PHE A 406 -10.38 13.73 -11.96
CA PHE A 406 -9.34 12.90 -11.35
C PHE A 406 -9.94 11.86 -10.41
N LEU A 407 -10.91 12.23 -9.56
CA LEU A 407 -11.55 11.30 -8.61
C LEU A 407 -12.21 10.13 -9.33
N VAL A 408 -12.97 10.41 -10.38
CA VAL A 408 -13.70 9.38 -11.13
C VAL A 408 -12.73 8.44 -11.86
N ARG A 409 -11.66 8.99 -12.42
CA ARG A 409 -10.63 8.18 -13.09
C ARG A 409 -9.80 7.37 -12.10
N ALA A 410 -9.49 7.94 -10.93
CA ALA A 410 -8.90 7.20 -9.85
C ALA A 410 -9.83 6.03 -9.48
N MET A 411 -11.11 6.27 -9.19
CA MET A 411 -12.07 5.20 -8.89
C MET A 411 -12.09 4.08 -9.94
N ALA A 412 -11.99 4.41 -11.23
CA ALA A 412 -11.90 3.40 -12.30
C ALA A 412 -10.59 2.61 -12.25
N GLU A 413 -9.44 3.27 -12.06
CA GLU A 413 -8.12 2.64 -11.95
C GLU A 413 -8.07 1.67 -10.74
N PHE A 414 -8.72 2.01 -9.61
CA PHE A 414 -8.82 1.14 -8.43
C PHE A 414 -9.96 0.13 -8.50
N LYS A 415 -10.56 -0.03 -9.68
CA LYS A 415 -11.62 -1.01 -9.92
C LYS A 415 -12.83 -0.84 -8.98
N LEU A 416 -13.13 0.41 -8.60
CA LEU A 416 -14.31 0.77 -7.82
C LEU A 416 -15.52 1.06 -8.72
N CYS A 417 -15.27 1.49 -9.95
CA CYS A 417 -16.32 1.75 -10.92
C CYS A 417 -15.86 1.44 -12.35
N TYR A 418 -16.81 1.29 -13.26
CA TYR A 418 -16.55 1.13 -14.69
C TYR A 418 -17.46 2.08 -15.51
N PRO A 419 -17.03 2.52 -16.71
CA PRO A 419 -17.87 3.38 -17.54
C PRO A 419 -19.07 2.60 -18.08
N ALA A 420 -20.24 3.23 -18.06
CA ALA A 420 -21.45 2.62 -18.64
C ALA A 420 -21.30 2.49 -20.17
N PRO A 421 -21.47 1.30 -20.77
CA PRO A 421 -21.17 1.05 -22.19
C PRO A 421 -21.84 2.02 -23.19
N ASP A 422 -23.09 2.43 -22.89
CA ASP A 422 -23.92 3.23 -23.80
C ASP A 422 -24.24 4.63 -23.27
N ARG A 423 -23.58 5.08 -22.20
CA ARG A 423 -23.87 6.38 -21.57
C ARG A 423 -22.59 7.16 -21.34
N LYS A 424 -22.48 8.30 -22.01
CA LYS A 424 -21.39 9.26 -21.76
C LYS A 424 -21.50 9.80 -20.33
N ASP A 425 -20.34 10.13 -19.75
CA ASP A 425 -20.23 10.78 -18.44
C ASP A 425 -21.02 10.07 -17.32
N THR A 426 -21.09 8.74 -17.43
CA THR A 426 -21.80 7.86 -16.50
C THR A 426 -20.94 6.66 -16.17
N TRP A 427 -20.85 6.35 -14.89
CA TRP A 427 -20.11 5.21 -14.34
C TRP A 427 -21.02 4.37 -13.46
N ILE A 428 -20.69 3.09 -13.34
CA ILE A 428 -21.40 2.13 -12.50
C ILE A 428 -20.47 1.72 -11.37
N VAL A 429 -20.97 1.85 -10.13
CA VAL A 429 -20.31 1.35 -8.91
C VAL A 429 -20.95 -0.01 -8.57
N PRO A 430 -20.24 -1.13 -8.79
CA PRO A 430 -20.81 -2.47 -8.63
C PRO A 430 -21.39 -2.73 -7.23
N ASP A 431 -20.71 -2.25 -6.21
CA ASP A 431 -21.06 -2.49 -4.81
C ASP A 431 -22.37 -1.81 -4.39
N LEU A 432 -22.88 -0.86 -5.19
CA LEU A 432 -24.12 -0.12 -4.95
C LEU A 432 -25.24 -0.51 -5.92
N LEU A 433 -25.02 -1.51 -6.76
CA LEU A 433 -26.06 -2.07 -7.62
C LEU A 433 -27.18 -2.70 -6.78
N PRO A 434 -28.35 -3.01 -7.39
CA PRO A 434 -29.37 -3.80 -6.72
C PRO A 434 -28.80 -5.13 -6.19
N SER A 435 -29.25 -5.56 -5.01
CA SER A 435 -28.87 -6.85 -4.44
C SER A 435 -29.59 -8.01 -5.11
N ASP A 436 -30.85 -7.81 -5.48
CA ASP A 436 -31.70 -8.87 -6.01
C ASP A 436 -31.27 -9.34 -7.40
N GLN A 437 -31.40 -10.64 -7.64
CA GLN A 437 -31.08 -11.24 -8.92
C GLN A 437 -32.16 -10.88 -9.95
N PRO A 438 -31.80 -10.54 -11.20
CA PRO A 438 -32.79 -10.43 -12.27
C PRO A 438 -33.65 -11.70 -12.40
N GLU A 439 -34.98 -11.52 -12.52
CA GLU A 439 -35.96 -12.61 -12.63
C GLU A 439 -35.67 -13.54 -13.82
N HIS A 440 -35.20 -12.96 -14.93
CA HIS A 440 -34.89 -13.68 -16.16
C HIS A 440 -33.43 -13.48 -16.55
N ILE A 441 -32.66 -14.57 -16.50
CA ILE A 441 -31.30 -14.65 -17.04
C ILE A 441 -31.33 -15.69 -18.15
N ASP A 442 -31.17 -15.21 -19.38
CA ASP A 442 -31.10 -16.06 -20.56
C ASP A 442 -29.70 -16.64 -20.68
N PHE A 443 -29.47 -17.75 -19.97
CA PHE A 443 -28.18 -18.46 -19.93
C PHE A 443 -28.42 -19.96 -19.97
N ASP A 444 -27.96 -20.62 -21.02
CA ASP A 444 -28.09 -22.07 -21.14
C ASP A 444 -27.13 -22.78 -20.18
N ARG A 445 -27.70 -23.34 -19.10
CA ARG A 445 -26.94 -24.10 -18.12
C ARG A 445 -26.58 -25.50 -18.59
N ARG A 446 -27.22 -26.02 -19.66
CA ARG A 446 -27.00 -27.38 -20.16
C ARG A 446 -25.73 -27.39 -21.00
N GLY A 447 -24.75 -28.21 -20.60
CA GLY A 447 -23.45 -28.28 -21.27
C GLY A 447 -22.48 -27.14 -20.92
N ALA A 448 -22.86 -26.22 -20.03
CA ALA A 448 -21.95 -25.18 -19.53
C ALA A 448 -20.79 -25.80 -18.73
N LEU A 449 -19.58 -25.33 -18.98
CA LEU A 449 -18.41 -25.62 -18.16
C LEU A 449 -18.49 -24.80 -16.86
N ARG A 450 -18.30 -25.43 -15.70
CA ARG A 450 -18.50 -24.80 -14.39
C ARG A 450 -17.28 -24.93 -13.51
N PHE A 451 -16.90 -23.83 -12.88
CA PHE A 451 -15.83 -23.74 -11.91
C PHE A 451 -16.36 -23.09 -10.64
N ASP A 452 -16.17 -23.75 -9.51
CA ASP A 452 -16.49 -23.19 -8.19
C ASP A 452 -15.17 -22.92 -7.45
N PHE A 453 -14.90 -21.64 -7.21
CA PHE A 453 -13.80 -21.22 -6.35
C PHE A 453 -14.30 -21.18 -4.90
N ARG A 454 -13.86 -22.14 -4.10
CA ARG A 454 -14.26 -22.26 -2.69
C ARG A 454 -13.21 -21.62 -1.79
N PHE A 455 -13.63 -20.63 -1.01
CA PHE A 455 -12.76 -19.93 -0.09
C PHE A 455 -12.85 -20.59 1.29
N GLU A 456 -11.70 -20.99 1.84
CA GLU A 456 -11.65 -21.75 3.11
C GLU A 456 -12.16 -20.94 4.30
N THR A 457 -11.84 -19.65 4.34
CA THR A 457 -12.14 -18.75 5.45
C THR A 457 -13.23 -17.76 5.08
N PHE A 458 -13.02 -17.01 4.00
CA PHE A 458 -13.89 -15.90 3.65
C PHE A 458 -13.76 -15.54 2.15
N LEU A 459 -14.88 -15.18 1.51
CA LEU A 459 -14.93 -14.64 0.14
C LEU A 459 -14.99 -13.11 0.20
N PRO A 460 -13.94 -12.37 -0.21
CA PRO A 460 -13.95 -10.92 -0.16
C PRO A 460 -15.01 -10.27 -1.03
N ARG A 461 -15.78 -9.34 -0.43
CA ARG A 461 -16.91 -8.64 -1.08
C ARG A 461 -16.50 -7.89 -2.36
N HIS A 462 -15.25 -7.42 -2.41
CA HIS A 462 -14.73 -6.68 -3.55
C HIS A 462 -14.31 -7.58 -4.73
N VAL A 463 -14.16 -8.91 -4.55
CA VAL A 463 -13.68 -9.81 -5.62
C VAL A 463 -14.62 -9.78 -6.83
N LEU A 464 -15.92 -9.89 -6.59
CA LEU A 464 -16.90 -9.86 -7.67
C LEU A 464 -17.00 -8.47 -8.32
N GLY A 465 -16.95 -7.40 -7.52
CA GLY A 465 -16.96 -6.02 -8.03
C GLY A 465 -15.77 -5.73 -8.94
N MET A 466 -14.55 -6.10 -8.53
CA MET A 466 -13.36 -5.98 -9.37
C MET A 466 -13.46 -6.84 -10.64
N PHE A 467 -14.00 -8.05 -10.55
CA PHE A 467 -14.25 -8.90 -11.72
C PHE A 467 -15.20 -8.22 -12.71
N MET A 468 -16.29 -7.61 -12.23
CA MET A 468 -17.20 -6.83 -13.08
C MET A 468 -16.49 -5.65 -13.74
N VAL A 469 -15.64 -4.93 -13.01
CA VAL A 469 -14.90 -3.79 -13.56
C VAL A 469 -13.88 -4.23 -14.62
N GLU A 470 -13.22 -5.37 -14.47
CA GLU A 470 -12.30 -5.90 -15.49
C GLU A 470 -13.04 -6.38 -16.75
N HIS A 471 -14.22 -6.97 -16.57
CA HIS A 471 -15.00 -7.58 -17.67
C HIS A 471 -16.20 -6.72 -18.13
N TYR A 472 -16.25 -5.44 -17.76
CA TYR A 472 -17.46 -4.61 -17.92
C TYR A 472 -17.95 -4.51 -19.37
N ARG A 473 -17.02 -4.55 -20.33
CA ARG A 473 -17.33 -4.43 -21.76
C ARG A 473 -18.10 -5.64 -22.31
N ASP A 474 -18.04 -6.75 -21.60
CA ASP A 474 -18.73 -7.97 -21.96
C ASP A 474 -20.06 -8.13 -21.19
N ILE A 475 -20.42 -7.19 -20.30
CA ILE A 475 -21.68 -7.25 -19.56
C ILE A 475 -22.85 -7.21 -20.54
N HIS A 476 -23.66 -8.27 -20.52
CA HIS A 476 -24.76 -8.45 -21.43
C HIS A 476 -26.03 -7.76 -20.90
N ASP A 477 -26.66 -6.92 -21.71
CA ASP A 477 -27.90 -6.20 -21.41
C ASP A 477 -27.90 -5.44 -20.05
N ASN A 478 -26.75 -4.93 -19.62
CA ASN A 478 -26.57 -4.30 -18.30
C ASN A 478 -26.98 -5.21 -17.12
N ARG A 479 -26.89 -6.54 -17.26
CA ARG A 479 -27.25 -7.51 -16.22
C ARG A 479 -26.08 -7.75 -15.26
N ALA A 480 -25.90 -6.79 -14.35
CA ALA A 480 -25.03 -6.89 -13.19
C ALA A 480 -25.80 -6.52 -11.92
N TRP A 481 -25.53 -7.21 -10.82
CA TRP A 481 -26.11 -6.98 -9.49
C TRP A 481 -25.06 -7.34 -8.43
N GLN A 482 -25.27 -7.00 -7.16
CA GLN A 482 -24.22 -7.17 -6.13
C GLN A 482 -23.72 -8.61 -5.93
N HIS A 483 -24.48 -9.61 -6.39
CA HIS A 483 -24.18 -11.04 -6.20
C HIS A 483 -23.91 -11.78 -7.52
N GLY A 484 -23.92 -11.10 -8.67
CA GLY A 484 -23.51 -11.74 -9.91
C GLY A 484 -23.58 -10.86 -11.16
N VAL A 485 -23.05 -11.41 -12.24
CA VAL A 485 -22.98 -10.73 -13.54
C VAL A 485 -23.19 -11.73 -14.66
N HIS A 486 -23.91 -11.30 -15.70
CA HIS A 486 -24.07 -12.03 -16.95
C HIS A 486 -23.24 -11.37 -18.06
N LEU A 487 -22.35 -12.15 -18.67
CA LEU A 487 -21.42 -11.70 -19.69
C LEU A 487 -21.70 -12.40 -21.03
N ALA A 488 -21.50 -11.67 -22.12
CA ALA A 488 -21.47 -12.18 -23.48
C ALA A 488 -20.16 -11.78 -24.13
N SER A 489 -19.40 -12.77 -24.63
CA SER A 489 -18.10 -12.52 -25.22
C SER A 489 -18.23 -11.71 -26.50
N ARG A 490 -17.46 -10.61 -26.59
CA ARG A 490 -17.35 -9.83 -27.82
C ARG A 490 -16.40 -10.45 -28.83
N ASN A 491 -15.47 -11.29 -28.37
CA ASN A 491 -14.46 -11.95 -29.21
C ASN A 491 -14.91 -13.33 -29.70
N TRP A 492 -15.73 -14.03 -28.92
CA TRP A 492 -16.16 -15.40 -29.21
C TRP A 492 -17.69 -15.46 -29.33
N GLN A 493 -18.18 -15.39 -30.58
CA GLN A 493 -19.63 -15.37 -30.83
C GLN A 493 -20.35 -16.58 -30.22
N GLY A 494 -21.53 -16.33 -29.67
CA GLY A 494 -22.36 -17.35 -29.02
C GLY A 494 -21.80 -17.89 -27.70
N THR A 495 -20.77 -17.24 -27.12
CA THR A 495 -20.19 -17.63 -25.84
C THR A 495 -20.61 -16.66 -24.75
N GLN A 496 -21.20 -17.18 -23.68
CA GLN A 496 -21.69 -16.43 -22.53
C GLN A 496 -21.10 -16.95 -21.23
N ALA A 497 -21.03 -16.11 -20.21
CA ALA A 497 -20.64 -16.50 -18.87
C ALA A 497 -21.57 -15.93 -17.81
N LEU A 498 -21.84 -16.73 -16.78
CA LEU A 498 -22.61 -16.33 -15.61
C LEU A 498 -21.73 -16.51 -14.38
N VAL A 499 -21.45 -15.40 -13.70
CA VAL A 499 -20.61 -15.37 -12.49
C VAL A 499 -21.47 -15.00 -11.30
N ARG A 500 -21.34 -15.74 -10.20
CA ARG A 500 -22.13 -15.53 -8.98
C ARG A 500 -21.28 -15.69 -7.75
N ALA A 501 -21.47 -14.80 -6.79
CA ALA A 501 -20.85 -14.88 -5.48
C ALA A 501 -21.89 -15.28 -4.43
N ASP A 502 -21.69 -16.44 -3.81
CA ASP A 502 -22.40 -16.84 -2.60
C ASP A 502 -21.47 -16.55 -1.41
N TYR A 503 -21.72 -15.43 -0.73
CA TYR A 503 -20.93 -15.00 0.41
C TYR A 503 -21.17 -15.87 1.66
N GLN A 504 -22.33 -16.54 1.76
CA GLN A 504 -22.63 -17.45 2.87
C GLN A 504 -21.89 -18.77 2.69
N ALA A 505 -21.94 -19.33 1.49
CA ALA A 505 -21.20 -20.55 1.14
C ALA A 505 -19.70 -20.29 0.92
N ARG A 506 -19.31 -19.03 0.74
CA ARG A 506 -17.95 -18.58 0.39
C ARG A 506 -17.49 -19.18 -0.95
N ILE A 507 -18.40 -19.19 -1.93
CA ILE A 507 -18.18 -19.75 -3.26
C ILE A 507 -18.35 -18.65 -4.30
N LEU A 508 -17.34 -18.49 -5.15
CA LEU A 508 -17.48 -17.77 -6.41
C LEU A 508 -17.66 -18.80 -7.52
N SER A 509 -18.85 -18.85 -8.10
CA SER A 509 -19.19 -19.77 -9.18
C SER A 509 -19.07 -19.06 -10.53
N LEU A 510 -18.32 -19.68 -11.45
CA LEU A 510 -18.16 -19.26 -12.84
C LEU A 510 -18.72 -20.36 -13.75
N ALA A 511 -19.76 -20.05 -14.51
CA ALA A 511 -20.31 -20.92 -15.53
C ALA A 511 -20.12 -20.30 -16.92
N VAL A 512 -19.60 -21.06 -17.88
CA VAL A 512 -19.37 -20.62 -19.27
C VAL A 512 -20.11 -21.56 -20.22
N ALA A 513 -20.92 -21.01 -21.10
CA ALA A 513 -21.71 -21.74 -22.08
C ALA A 513 -21.42 -21.23 -23.49
N GLY A 514 -21.46 -22.11 -24.49
CA GLY A 514 -21.26 -21.77 -25.90
C GLY A 514 -20.21 -22.64 -26.61
N PRO A 515 -19.84 -22.31 -27.85
CA PRO A 515 -18.91 -23.09 -28.67
C PRO A 515 -17.43 -22.91 -28.29
N HIS A 516 -17.08 -21.86 -27.52
CA HIS A 516 -15.69 -21.50 -27.22
C HIS A 516 -15.42 -21.38 -25.70
N VAL A 517 -16.00 -22.29 -24.92
CA VAL A 517 -15.90 -22.28 -23.44
C VAL A 517 -14.46 -22.34 -22.93
N ASP A 518 -13.56 -23.01 -23.65
CA ASP A 518 -12.15 -23.19 -23.32
C ASP A 518 -11.30 -21.93 -23.57
N ARG A 519 -11.80 -20.99 -24.38
CA ARG A 519 -11.05 -19.80 -24.84
C ARG A 519 -11.51 -18.49 -24.22
N TYR A 520 -12.68 -18.45 -23.58
CA TYR A 520 -13.24 -17.17 -23.16
C TYR A 520 -12.40 -16.50 -22.06
N PHE A 521 -11.92 -17.28 -21.09
CA PHE A 521 -11.05 -16.80 -20.01
C PHE A 521 -9.62 -17.37 -20.07
N SER A 522 -9.17 -17.87 -21.23
CA SER A 522 -7.79 -18.32 -21.38
C SER A 522 -6.84 -17.12 -21.36
N VAL A 523 -5.93 -17.09 -20.39
CA VAL A 523 -4.90 -16.05 -20.21
C VAL A 523 -3.72 -16.28 -21.15
#